data_AF-A0A7V5C934-F1
#
_entry.id   AF-A0A7V5C934-F1
#
_cell.length_a   1.000
_cell.length_b   1.000
_cell.length_c   1.000
_cell.angle_alpha   90.00
_cell.angle_beta   90.00
_cell.angle_gamma   90.00
#
_symmetry.space_group_name_H-M   'P 1'
#
loop_
_entity.id
_entity.type
_entity.pdbx_description
1 polymer ?
#
loop_
_entity_poly.entity_id
_entity_poly.type
_entity_poly.pdbx_seq_one_letter_code
_entity_poly.pdbx_strand_id
1 'polypeptide(L)'
;MGTEITKPAPHDVKKKAKASLPAHSGIPAPTQSEAQVLKAWTARGPVIVGLLAVLLLVGGLGTWSVMTTISGAIIAPGAIEVEQNRQAVQHPDGGVVQEILVREGDVVKAGQVLIRLDPERLNTERTIVESQLFDLLARRGRLEATRDGAAEITFDKELLAAAADNPEVAELLESNRKLFAQRRDNLAASVEQLRKRKAQTEAQIDGLDAQLTALNTQAALVTEELDAQITLQEKGLAQLARVNSLRREKARLEGSAGEIVASKAQAAGRITEIEIEIIRIQAQSREEAIAELSAQEGGELELTERRRAILEQLDRLDIRAPVAGAVHALQVYGERSVIQPAQPLLFIVPQDKPLVIGVQVETIHVDQVHVG
;
A
#
# COMPACT_ATOMS: atom_id res chain seq x y z
N MET A 1 53.94 18.28 50.48
CA MET A 1 54.68 19.45 49.96
C MET A 1 53.64 20.54 49.74
N GLY A 2 53.34 21.47 50.64
CA GLY A 2 54.20 22.08 51.65
C GLY A 2 55.12 23.08 50.98
N THR A 3 54.70 24.35 50.91
CA THR A 3 55.46 25.62 50.97
C THR A 3 54.62 26.76 50.34
N GLU A 4 54.70 28.05 50.67
CA GLU A 4 55.09 28.84 51.84
C GLU A 4 55.08 30.34 51.37
N ILE A 5 54.69 31.28 52.24
CA ILE A 5 55.07 32.75 52.30
C ILE A 5 54.69 33.65 51.08
N THR A 6 54.33 34.96 51.13
CA THR A 6 54.72 36.09 51.98
C THR A 6 53.80 37.32 51.79
N LYS A 7 53.69 38.12 52.86
CA LYS A 7 53.28 39.54 53.03
C LYS A 7 53.91 40.51 51.98
N PRO A 8 53.45 41.78 51.81
CA PRO A 8 53.68 42.87 52.80
C PRO A 8 52.56 43.94 52.92
N ALA A 9 52.64 44.75 54.00
CA ALA A 9 51.92 46.03 54.20
C ALA A 9 52.74 47.21 53.61
N PRO A 10 52.27 48.49 53.57
CA PRO A 10 52.36 49.34 54.78
C PRO A 10 51.48 50.64 54.86
N HIS A 11 51.59 51.30 56.03
CA HIS A 11 51.69 52.76 56.30
C HIS A 11 50.48 53.66 56.67
N ASP A 12 50.54 54.08 57.96
CA ASP A 12 50.01 55.28 58.65
C ASP A 12 50.13 56.62 57.91
N VAL A 13 49.26 57.62 58.22
CA VAL A 13 49.61 59.00 58.68
C VAL A 13 48.47 59.66 59.49
N LYS A 14 48.86 60.44 60.50
CA LYS A 14 48.13 61.17 61.57
C LYS A 14 47.46 62.52 61.18
N LYS A 15 46.62 63.05 62.12
CA LYS A 15 46.66 64.39 62.83
C LYS A 15 45.46 65.38 62.67
N LYS A 16 44.94 65.80 63.86
CA LYS A 16 44.48 67.16 64.30
C LYS A 16 43.19 67.77 63.69
N ALA A 17 42.45 68.72 64.28
CA ALA A 17 42.15 69.25 65.64
C ALA A 17 41.24 70.51 65.47
N LYS A 18 40.31 70.78 66.43
CA LYS A 18 39.61 72.06 66.77
C LYS A 18 38.62 72.65 65.73
N ALA A 19 37.63 73.50 66.02
CA ALA A 19 36.77 73.91 67.15
C ALA A 19 36.02 75.18 66.68
N SER A 20 34.70 75.32 66.86
CA SER A 20 34.02 76.63 67.07
C SER A 20 32.49 76.53 67.23
N LEU A 21 31.99 77.18 68.29
CA LEU A 21 30.61 77.61 68.66
C LEU A 21 30.05 78.68 67.66
N PRO A 22 28.86 79.33 67.81
CA PRO A 22 27.94 79.52 68.98
C PRO A 22 26.40 79.62 68.68
N ALA A 23 25.57 79.82 69.72
CA ALA A 23 24.30 80.60 69.75
C ALA A 23 23.72 80.57 71.20
N HIS A 24 23.62 81.65 72.00
CA HIS A 24 22.59 82.73 72.04
C HIS A 24 21.15 82.16 71.98
N SER A 25 20.15 82.48 72.80
CA SER A 25 19.84 83.46 73.86
C SER A 25 18.42 83.03 74.37
N GLY A 26 18.09 82.91 75.66
CA GLY A 26 17.72 84.01 76.56
C GLY A 26 16.31 84.59 76.29
N ILE A 27 15.25 84.09 76.97
CA ILE A 27 14.00 84.84 77.30
C ILE A 27 13.47 84.32 78.68
N PRO A 28 13.05 85.19 79.63
CA PRO A 28 12.74 84.81 81.03
C PRO A 28 11.25 84.94 81.48
N ALA A 29 11.03 84.50 82.74
CA ALA A 29 10.04 84.92 83.77
C ALA A 29 8.66 84.20 83.84
N PRO A 30 7.97 84.15 85.02
CA PRO A 30 8.34 84.59 86.38
C PRO A 30 8.19 83.51 87.49
N THR A 31 8.46 83.98 88.71
CA THR A 31 8.76 83.44 90.04
C THR A 31 7.65 82.76 90.89
N GLN A 32 8.13 82.01 91.90
CA GLN A 32 7.53 81.55 93.18
C GLN A 32 6.67 80.26 93.10
N SER A 33 6.64 79.29 94.02
CA SER A 33 7.30 78.92 95.29
C SER A 33 6.80 77.49 95.65
N GLU A 34 7.52 76.78 96.52
CA GLU A 34 7.04 75.69 97.41
C GLU A 34 6.72 74.26 96.91
N ALA A 35 7.71 73.37 97.12
CA ALA A 35 7.72 72.22 98.04
C ALA A 35 6.63 71.10 98.02
N GLN A 36 7.12 69.84 97.95
CA GLN A 36 6.79 68.63 98.76
C GLN A 36 6.11 67.38 98.14
N VAL A 37 6.85 66.26 98.26
CA VAL A 37 6.49 64.87 98.71
C VAL A 37 6.04 63.78 97.70
N LEU A 38 6.66 62.60 97.87
CA LEU A 38 6.65 61.34 97.09
C LEU A 38 5.49 60.36 97.44
N LYS A 39 5.09 59.46 96.52
CA LYS A 39 4.39 58.19 96.83
C LYS A 39 4.48 57.12 95.71
N ALA A 40 4.71 55.84 96.05
CA ALA A 40 4.92 54.69 95.15
C ALA A 40 3.67 53.77 94.98
N TRP A 41 3.50 53.09 93.82
CA TRP A 41 2.34 52.23 93.44
C TRP A 41 2.77 50.88 92.80
N THR A 42 1.98 49.81 92.97
CA THR A 42 2.26 48.39 92.57
C THR A 42 1.57 47.98 91.24
N ALA A 43 2.23 47.17 90.39
CA ALA A 43 1.96 47.03 88.93
C ALA A 43 1.33 45.70 88.42
N ARG A 44 0.22 45.22 89.00
CA ARG A 44 -0.43 43.96 88.54
C ARG A 44 -1.48 44.13 87.42
N GLY A 45 -2.14 45.28 87.33
CA GLY A 45 -3.13 45.58 86.29
C GLY A 45 -2.56 45.76 84.87
N PRO A 46 -1.46 46.52 84.66
CA PRO A 46 -0.91 46.79 83.33
C PRO A 46 -0.43 45.53 82.58
N VAL A 47 0.02 44.50 83.30
CA VAL A 47 0.64 43.31 82.70
C VAL A 47 -0.37 42.42 81.98
N ILE A 48 -1.58 42.25 82.53
CA ILE A 48 -2.63 41.42 81.92
C ILE A 48 -3.18 42.08 80.65
N VAL A 49 -3.38 43.40 80.70
CA VAL A 49 -3.79 44.19 79.52
C VAL A 49 -2.72 44.09 78.43
N GLY A 50 -1.44 44.13 78.80
CA GLY A 50 -0.33 43.91 77.87
C GLY A 50 -0.36 42.54 77.19
N LEU A 51 -0.62 41.45 77.94
CA LEU A 51 -0.61 40.09 77.37
C LEU A 51 -1.80 39.83 76.43
N LEU A 52 -2.98 40.35 76.75
CA LEU A 52 -4.16 40.28 75.89
C LEU A 52 -3.97 41.10 74.60
N ALA A 53 -3.35 42.28 74.70
CA ALA A 53 -2.99 43.08 73.55
C ALA A 53 -2.00 42.36 72.62
N VAL A 54 -1.00 41.65 73.18
CA VAL A 54 -0.06 40.84 72.39
C VAL A 54 -0.77 39.68 71.70
N LEU A 55 -1.69 38.99 72.38
CA LEU A 55 -2.40 37.85 71.80
C LEU A 55 -3.33 38.29 70.67
N LEU A 56 -3.99 39.44 70.81
CA LEU A 56 -4.84 40.03 69.77
C LEU A 56 -3.99 40.57 68.61
N LEU A 57 -2.83 41.15 68.88
CA LEU A 57 -1.91 41.64 67.86
C LEU A 57 -1.30 40.48 67.06
N VAL A 58 -0.77 39.46 67.72
CA VAL A 58 -0.14 38.31 67.07
C VAL A 58 -1.18 37.41 66.40
N GLY A 59 -2.30 37.15 67.07
CA GLY A 59 -3.40 36.36 66.50
C GLY A 59 -4.09 37.08 65.34
N GLY A 60 -4.44 38.36 65.52
CA GLY A 60 -5.11 39.16 64.50
C GLY A 60 -4.22 39.43 63.28
N LEU A 61 -3.01 39.97 63.48
CA LEU A 61 -2.09 40.25 62.36
C LEU A 61 -1.52 38.97 61.77
N GLY A 62 -1.26 37.94 62.56
CA GLY A 62 -0.77 36.65 62.07
C GLY A 62 -1.78 35.98 61.15
N THR A 63 -3.04 35.86 61.57
CA THR A 63 -4.11 35.30 60.73
C THR A 63 -4.37 36.16 59.49
N TRP A 64 -4.37 37.49 59.64
CA TRP A 64 -4.54 38.39 58.50
C TRP A 64 -3.39 38.30 57.50
N SER A 65 -2.14 38.12 57.94
CA SER A 65 -0.97 38.04 57.04
C SER A 65 -0.93 36.76 56.22
N VAL A 66 -1.44 35.64 56.75
CA VAL A 66 -1.51 34.36 56.03
C VAL A 66 -2.70 34.31 55.08
N MET A 67 -3.83 34.97 55.42
CA MET A 67 -5.01 35.02 54.55
C MET A 67 -4.95 36.12 53.49
N THR A 68 -4.05 37.10 53.61
CA THR A 68 -3.98 38.22 52.65
C THR A 68 -3.06 37.87 51.49
N THR A 69 -3.63 37.71 50.31
CA THR A 69 -2.89 37.68 49.04
C THR A 69 -2.63 39.12 48.59
N ILE A 70 -1.37 39.56 48.56
CA ILE A 70 -1.00 40.86 47.99
C ILE A 70 -0.95 40.69 46.47
N SER A 71 -1.91 41.28 45.76
CA SER A 71 -1.92 41.29 44.29
C SER A 71 -0.81 42.20 43.76
N GLY A 72 0.27 41.61 43.26
CA GLY A 72 1.31 42.31 42.51
C GLY A 72 1.01 42.25 41.01
N ALA A 73 1.27 43.34 40.28
CA ALA A 73 1.23 43.36 38.83
C ALA A 73 2.60 43.82 38.32
N ILE A 74 3.21 43.03 37.44
CA ILE A 74 4.46 43.37 36.78
C ILE A 74 4.10 43.99 35.43
N ILE A 75 4.59 45.21 35.20
CA ILE A 75 4.41 45.89 33.92
C ILE A 75 5.57 45.44 33.03
N ALA A 76 5.29 44.52 32.13
CA ALA A 76 6.24 44.07 31.12
C ALA A 76 5.79 44.56 29.74
N PRO A 77 6.72 44.97 28.86
CA PRO A 77 6.38 45.29 27.48
C PRO A 77 5.84 44.03 26.79
N GLY A 78 4.61 44.12 26.30
CA GLY A 78 3.96 43.08 25.53
C GLY A 78 3.69 43.54 24.11
N ALA A 79 3.91 42.67 23.14
CA ALA A 79 3.48 42.88 21.76
C ALA A 79 2.30 41.95 21.47
N ILE A 80 1.32 42.46 20.71
CA ILE A 80 0.29 41.60 20.14
C ILE A 80 0.97 40.87 18.98
N GLU A 81 1.31 39.61 19.22
CA GLU A 81 1.87 38.74 18.20
C GLU A 81 0.74 37.87 17.67
N VAL A 82 0.43 38.02 16.38
CA VAL A 82 -0.34 36.99 15.70
C VAL A 82 0.54 35.75 15.74
N GLU A 83 0.03 34.63 16.25
CA GLU A 83 0.72 33.35 16.14
C GLU A 83 0.96 33.10 14.64
N GLN A 84 2.15 33.45 14.14
CA GLN A 84 2.53 33.33 12.73
C GLN A 84 2.79 31.86 12.41
N ASN A 85 1.77 31.03 12.59
CA ASN A 85 1.76 29.66 12.12
C ASN A 85 1.35 29.68 10.64
N ARG A 86 2.24 30.26 9.83
CA ARG A 86 2.13 30.27 8.38
C ARG A 86 2.30 28.82 7.90
N GLN A 87 1.31 28.30 7.18
CA GLN A 87 1.40 26.96 6.63
C GLN A 87 2.04 27.03 5.25
N ALA A 88 3.21 26.40 5.09
CA ALA A 88 3.86 26.28 3.80
C ALA A 88 3.07 25.30 2.92
N VAL A 89 2.73 25.74 1.71
CA VAL A 89 2.16 24.88 0.68
C VAL A 89 3.30 24.46 -0.25
N GLN A 90 3.51 23.16 -0.36
CA GLN A 90 4.60 22.55 -1.14
C GLN A 90 4.07 21.31 -1.87
N HIS A 91 4.71 20.96 -2.99
CA HIS A 91 4.41 19.74 -3.74
C HIS A 91 5.54 18.71 -3.55
N PRO A 92 5.26 17.44 -3.18
CA PRO A 92 6.29 16.45 -2.92
C PRO A 92 7.15 16.15 -4.14
N ASP A 93 6.55 16.08 -5.33
CA ASP A 93 7.22 15.60 -6.55
C ASP A 93 7.75 16.74 -7.45
N GLY A 94 7.34 18.00 -7.20
CA GLY A 94 7.57 19.12 -8.12
C GLY A 94 6.86 18.94 -9.48
N GLY A 95 7.25 19.72 -10.49
CA GLY A 95 6.61 19.69 -11.82
C GLY A 95 6.71 21.00 -12.60
N VAL A 96 6.07 21.04 -13.77
CA VAL A 96 5.89 22.26 -14.57
C VAL A 96 4.53 22.85 -14.25
N VAL A 97 4.46 24.14 -13.97
CA VAL A 97 3.20 24.82 -13.67
C VAL A 97 2.42 25.06 -14.96
N GLN A 98 1.19 24.57 -14.99
CA GLN A 98 0.24 24.84 -16.07
C GLN A 98 -0.51 26.15 -15.81
N GLU A 99 -1.03 26.32 -14.59
CA GLU A 99 -1.87 27.46 -14.24
C GLU A 99 -1.70 27.84 -12.76
N ILE A 100 -1.71 29.15 -12.48
CA ILE A 100 -1.71 29.71 -11.13
C ILE A 100 -3.06 30.40 -10.91
N LEU A 101 -3.88 29.87 -10.00
CA LEU A 101 -5.27 30.27 -9.78
C LEU A 101 -5.43 31.31 -8.67
N VAL A 102 -4.33 31.71 -8.02
CA VAL A 102 -4.32 32.65 -6.88
C VAL A 102 -3.26 33.72 -7.04
N ARG A 103 -3.48 34.85 -6.37
CA ARG A 103 -2.55 35.98 -6.29
C ARG A 103 -2.16 36.25 -4.86
N GLU A 104 -1.04 36.95 -4.69
CA GLU A 104 -0.58 37.43 -3.38
C GLU A 104 -1.68 38.26 -2.71
N GLY A 105 -2.03 37.90 -1.47
CA GLY A 105 -3.10 38.56 -0.70
C GLY A 105 -4.51 38.00 -0.90
N ASP A 106 -4.73 37.06 -1.82
CA ASP A 106 -6.05 36.44 -2.03
C ASP A 106 -6.47 35.60 -0.81
N VAL A 107 -7.76 35.66 -0.46
CA VAL A 107 -8.35 34.82 0.58
C VAL A 107 -8.84 33.52 -0.04
N VAL A 108 -8.36 32.39 0.48
CA VAL A 108 -8.65 31.05 -0.03
C VAL A 108 -9.36 30.20 1.01
N LYS A 109 -10.18 29.26 0.55
CA LYS A 109 -10.83 28.26 1.39
C LYS A 109 -9.97 26.98 1.47
N ALA A 110 -10.11 26.22 2.55
CA ALA A 110 -9.52 24.88 2.62
C ALA A 110 -10.01 24.01 1.44
N GLY A 111 -9.08 23.29 0.80
CA GLY A 111 -9.33 22.44 -0.37
C GLY A 111 -9.41 23.18 -1.72
N GLN A 112 -9.38 24.51 -1.73
CA GLN A 112 -9.36 25.31 -2.96
C GLN A 112 -8.07 25.06 -3.74
N VAL A 113 -8.17 24.84 -5.05
CA VAL A 113 -7.01 24.68 -5.93
C VAL A 113 -6.29 26.02 -6.06
N LEU A 114 -4.98 26.00 -5.85
CA LEU A 114 -4.12 27.17 -5.85
C LEU A 114 -3.26 27.21 -7.12
N ILE A 115 -2.64 26.08 -7.44
CA ILE A 115 -1.74 25.91 -8.58
C ILE A 115 -2.05 24.56 -9.20
N ARG A 116 -2.08 24.51 -10.54
CA ARG A 116 -2.20 23.27 -11.31
C ARG A 116 -0.90 23.00 -12.04
N LEU A 117 -0.40 21.78 -11.90
CA LEU A 117 0.78 21.30 -12.62
C LEU A 117 0.37 20.63 -13.95
N ASP A 118 1.28 20.65 -14.91
CA ASP A 118 1.09 20.08 -16.25
C ASP A 118 0.98 18.53 -16.19
N PRO A 119 -0.15 17.96 -16.64
CA PRO A 119 -0.36 16.52 -16.59
C PRO A 119 0.22 15.74 -17.78
N GLU A 120 0.72 16.41 -18.83
CA GLU A 120 1.05 15.78 -20.12
C GLU A 120 1.99 14.56 -19.98
N ARG A 121 3.05 14.70 -19.19
CA ARG A 121 4.02 13.61 -18.95
C ARG A 121 3.39 12.41 -18.24
N LEU A 122 2.61 12.65 -17.19
CA LEU A 122 1.98 11.59 -16.40
C LEU A 122 0.83 10.92 -17.17
N ASN A 123 0.08 11.67 -17.98
CA ASN A 123 -0.93 11.12 -18.86
C ASN A 123 -0.30 10.21 -19.93
N THR A 124 0.83 10.62 -20.50
CA THR A 124 1.56 9.77 -21.46
C THR A 124 2.02 8.47 -20.80
N GLU A 125 2.60 8.56 -19.60
CA GLU A 125 3.02 7.38 -18.84
C GLU A 125 1.84 6.48 -18.48
N ARG A 126 0.71 7.06 -18.04
CA ARG A 126 -0.54 6.34 -17.77
C ARG A 126 -1.01 5.57 -19.00
N THR A 127 -1.07 6.21 -20.17
CA THR A 127 -1.51 5.56 -21.41
C THR A 127 -0.62 4.37 -21.76
N ILE A 128 0.70 4.51 -21.63
CA ILE A 128 1.64 3.40 -21.90
C ILE A 128 1.39 2.22 -20.94
N VAL A 129 1.28 2.49 -19.64
CA VAL A 129 1.04 1.46 -18.61
C VAL A 129 -0.33 0.81 -18.80
N GLU A 130 -1.36 1.58 -19.09
CA GLU A 130 -2.72 1.06 -19.36
C GLU A 130 -2.74 0.19 -20.61
N SER A 131 -2.10 0.60 -21.71
CA SER A 131 -2.04 -0.24 -22.92
C SER A 131 -1.34 -1.58 -22.66
N GLN A 132 -0.27 -1.60 -21.86
CA GLN A 132 0.42 -2.83 -21.47
C GLN A 132 -0.46 -3.69 -20.55
N LEU A 133 -1.12 -3.08 -19.56
CA LEU A 133 -2.01 -3.78 -18.64
C LEU A 133 -3.20 -4.40 -19.39
N PHE A 134 -3.83 -3.66 -20.31
CA PHE A 134 -4.95 -4.13 -21.09
C PHE A 134 -4.57 -5.29 -22.03
N ASP A 135 -3.36 -5.30 -22.60
CA ASP A 135 -2.84 -6.45 -23.34
C ASP A 135 -2.76 -7.70 -22.45
N LEU A 136 -2.22 -7.58 -21.23
CA LEU A 136 -2.16 -8.70 -20.28
C LEU A 136 -3.55 -9.18 -19.85
N LEU A 137 -4.48 -8.27 -19.56
CA LEU A 137 -5.86 -8.63 -19.20
C LEU A 137 -6.59 -9.35 -20.35
N ALA A 138 -6.40 -8.90 -21.59
CA ALA A 138 -6.97 -9.54 -22.76
C ALA A 138 -6.40 -10.96 -22.96
N ARG A 139 -5.08 -11.10 -22.81
CA ARG A 139 -4.40 -12.40 -22.88
C ARG A 139 -4.85 -13.32 -21.77
N ARG A 140 -4.97 -12.83 -20.53
CA ARG A 140 -5.49 -13.61 -19.39
C ARG A 140 -6.85 -14.20 -19.71
N GLY A 141 -7.83 -13.40 -20.14
CA GLY A 141 -9.16 -13.92 -20.47
C GLY A 141 -9.11 -15.03 -21.53
N ARG A 142 -8.30 -14.83 -22.59
CA ARG A 142 -8.09 -15.85 -23.64
C ARG A 142 -7.47 -17.15 -23.07
N LEU A 143 -6.46 -17.02 -22.22
CA LEU A 143 -5.74 -18.16 -21.66
C LEU A 143 -6.58 -18.91 -20.62
N GLU A 144 -7.37 -18.21 -19.81
CA GLU A 144 -8.35 -18.83 -18.89
C GLU A 144 -9.41 -19.62 -19.66
N ALA A 145 -9.96 -19.03 -20.73
CA ALA A 145 -10.89 -19.73 -21.61
C ALA A 145 -10.26 -20.98 -22.25
N THR A 146 -8.97 -20.92 -22.60
CA THR A 146 -8.23 -22.07 -23.14
C THR A 146 -8.02 -23.15 -22.08
N ARG A 147 -7.57 -22.77 -20.87
CA ARG A 147 -7.36 -23.67 -19.72
C ARG A 147 -8.64 -24.41 -19.36
N ASP A 148 -9.77 -23.72 -19.39
CA ASP A 148 -11.06 -24.25 -18.93
C ASP A 148 -11.84 -24.94 -20.05
N GLY A 149 -11.33 -24.89 -21.30
CA GLY A 149 -12.02 -25.46 -22.46
C GLY A 149 -13.35 -24.74 -22.77
N ALA A 150 -13.43 -23.44 -22.46
CA ALA A 150 -14.64 -22.65 -22.64
C ALA A 150 -14.98 -22.46 -24.13
N ALA A 151 -16.27 -22.25 -24.43
CA ALA A 151 -16.71 -21.95 -25.80
C ALA A 151 -16.37 -20.52 -26.22
N GLU A 152 -16.37 -19.58 -25.27
CA GLU A 152 -16.17 -18.15 -25.49
C GLU A 152 -15.23 -17.57 -24.43
N ILE A 153 -14.60 -16.44 -24.76
CA ILE A 153 -13.74 -15.71 -23.83
C ILE A 153 -14.60 -14.83 -22.93
N THR A 154 -14.34 -14.88 -21.62
CA THR A 154 -14.83 -13.88 -20.68
C THR A 154 -13.71 -12.90 -20.37
N PHE A 155 -13.91 -11.63 -20.68
CA PHE A 155 -12.94 -10.57 -20.40
C PHE A 155 -13.27 -9.84 -19.10
N ASP A 156 -12.25 -9.19 -18.53
CA ASP A 156 -12.42 -8.34 -17.35
C ASP A 156 -13.37 -7.16 -17.64
N LYS A 157 -14.15 -6.75 -16.64
CA LYS A 157 -15.11 -5.65 -16.76
C LYS A 157 -14.43 -4.32 -17.04
N GLU A 158 -13.26 -4.08 -16.43
CA GLU A 158 -12.50 -2.85 -16.66
C GLU A 158 -12.06 -2.75 -18.12
N LEU A 159 -11.60 -3.86 -18.69
CA LEU A 159 -11.19 -3.94 -20.09
C LEU A 159 -12.36 -3.73 -21.05
N LEU A 160 -13.54 -4.28 -20.74
CA LEU A 160 -14.75 -4.06 -21.53
C LEU A 160 -15.22 -2.60 -21.49
N ALA A 161 -15.12 -1.95 -20.33
CA ALA A 161 -15.43 -0.53 -20.20
C ALA A 161 -14.45 0.32 -21.02
N ALA A 162 -13.14 0.04 -20.92
CA ALA A 162 -12.12 0.74 -21.70
C ALA A 162 -12.31 0.57 -23.22
N ALA A 163 -12.74 -0.61 -23.66
CA ALA A 163 -13.02 -0.88 -25.08
C ALA A 163 -14.22 -0.09 -25.63
N ALA A 164 -15.15 0.34 -24.78
CA ALA A 164 -16.28 1.16 -25.22
C ALA A 164 -15.83 2.57 -25.63
N ASP A 165 -14.80 3.09 -24.96
CA ASP A 165 -14.30 4.45 -25.16
C ASP A 165 -13.04 4.52 -26.04
N ASN A 166 -12.27 3.42 -26.15
CA ASN A 166 -11.01 3.37 -26.88
C ASN A 166 -11.04 2.32 -28.03
N PRO A 167 -11.01 2.75 -29.30
CA PRO A 167 -10.98 1.86 -30.47
C PRO A 167 -9.80 0.88 -30.49
N GLU A 168 -8.61 1.28 -30.00
CA GLU A 168 -7.43 0.41 -29.97
C GLU A 168 -7.64 -0.78 -29.02
N VAL A 169 -8.30 -0.55 -27.89
CA VAL A 169 -8.65 -1.61 -26.93
C VAL A 169 -9.73 -2.53 -27.49
N ALA A 170 -10.70 -1.98 -28.23
CA ALA A 170 -11.70 -2.80 -28.92
C ALA A 170 -11.06 -3.71 -29.98
N GLU A 171 -10.08 -3.21 -30.75
CA GLU A 171 -9.33 -4.00 -31.71
C GLU A 171 -8.50 -5.11 -31.03
N LEU A 172 -7.86 -4.81 -29.90
CA LEU A 172 -7.14 -5.78 -29.08
C LEU A 172 -8.04 -6.94 -28.62
N LEU A 173 -9.27 -6.65 -28.18
CA LEU A 173 -10.25 -7.67 -27.79
C LEU A 173 -10.65 -8.55 -28.97
N GLU A 174 -10.96 -7.96 -30.11
CA GLU A 174 -11.32 -8.69 -31.34
C GLU A 174 -10.16 -9.56 -31.84
N SER A 175 -8.93 -9.06 -31.78
CA SER A 175 -7.74 -9.83 -32.12
C SER A 175 -7.59 -11.08 -31.23
N ASN A 176 -7.77 -10.92 -29.91
CA ASN A 176 -7.73 -12.06 -28.98
C ASN A 176 -8.87 -13.05 -29.20
N ARG A 177 -10.09 -12.58 -29.50
CA ARG A 177 -11.23 -13.45 -29.88
C ARG A 177 -10.94 -14.28 -31.12
N LYS A 178 -10.41 -13.65 -32.18
CA LYS A 178 -10.03 -14.34 -33.42
C LYS A 178 -8.94 -15.38 -33.19
N LEU A 179 -7.89 -15.01 -32.45
CA LEU A 179 -6.80 -15.94 -32.12
C LEU A 179 -7.30 -17.14 -31.31
N PHE A 180 -8.18 -16.92 -30.34
CA PHE A 180 -8.79 -18.00 -29.56
C PHE A 180 -9.61 -18.95 -30.42
N ALA A 181 -10.50 -18.41 -31.27
CA ALA A 181 -11.33 -19.20 -32.16
C ALA A 181 -10.45 -20.05 -33.09
N GLN A 182 -9.42 -19.46 -33.71
CA GLN A 182 -8.48 -20.17 -34.57
C GLN A 182 -7.74 -21.31 -33.84
N ARG A 183 -7.23 -21.06 -32.62
CA ARG A 183 -6.56 -22.10 -31.83
C ARG A 183 -7.51 -23.25 -31.48
N ARG A 184 -8.73 -22.92 -31.05
CA ARG A 184 -9.77 -23.92 -30.74
C ARG A 184 -10.14 -24.74 -31.96
N ASP A 185 -10.34 -24.11 -33.11
CA ASP A 185 -10.72 -24.78 -34.34
C ASP A 185 -9.58 -25.70 -34.84
N ASN A 186 -8.32 -25.28 -34.71
CA ASN A 186 -7.16 -26.11 -35.03
C ASN A 186 -7.04 -27.35 -34.13
N LEU A 187 -7.26 -27.17 -32.82
CA LEU A 187 -7.29 -28.29 -31.87
C LEU A 187 -8.43 -29.26 -32.21
N ALA A 188 -9.63 -28.74 -32.47
CA ALA A 188 -10.79 -29.55 -32.84
C ALA A 188 -10.56 -30.32 -34.15
N ALA A 189 -9.96 -29.69 -35.16
CA ALA A 189 -9.61 -30.35 -36.42
C ALA A 189 -8.57 -31.47 -36.22
N SER A 190 -7.58 -31.25 -35.36
CA SER A 190 -6.55 -32.25 -35.03
C SER A 190 -7.15 -33.46 -34.30
N VAL A 191 -8.02 -33.22 -33.31
CA VAL A 191 -8.77 -34.26 -32.60
C VAL A 191 -9.64 -35.04 -33.59
N GLU A 192 -10.32 -34.34 -34.51
CA GLU A 192 -11.19 -35.02 -35.47
C GLU A 192 -10.41 -35.86 -36.49
N GLN A 193 -9.25 -35.40 -36.95
CA GLN A 193 -8.38 -36.22 -37.78
C GLN A 193 -7.99 -37.52 -37.08
N LEU A 194 -7.67 -37.47 -35.78
CA LEU A 194 -7.33 -38.65 -34.99
C LEU A 194 -8.53 -39.57 -34.81
N ARG A 195 -9.73 -39.02 -34.56
CA ARG A 195 -10.98 -39.81 -34.48
C ARG A 195 -11.31 -40.52 -35.79
N LYS A 196 -11.12 -39.87 -36.94
CA LYS A 196 -11.29 -40.53 -38.25
C LYS A 196 -10.30 -41.69 -38.45
N ARG A 197 -9.05 -41.53 -38.01
CA ARG A 197 -8.05 -42.63 -38.05
C ARG A 197 -8.42 -43.78 -37.13
N LYS A 198 -8.97 -43.48 -35.95
CA LYS A 198 -9.52 -44.49 -35.04
C LYS A 198 -10.66 -45.26 -35.73
N ALA A 199 -11.65 -44.57 -36.28
CA ALA A 199 -12.78 -45.19 -36.98
C ALA A 199 -12.33 -46.07 -38.17
N GLN A 200 -11.31 -45.64 -38.93
CA GLN A 200 -10.72 -46.46 -39.98
C GLN A 200 -10.08 -47.74 -39.43
N THR A 201 -9.43 -47.67 -38.27
CA THR A 201 -8.81 -48.83 -37.61
C THR A 201 -9.85 -49.78 -37.04
N GLU A 202 -10.97 -49.26 -36.52
CA GLU A 202 -12.12 -50.05 -36.09
C GLU A 202 -12.72 -50.82 -37.28
N ALA A 203 -12.93 -50.17 -38.42
CA ALA A 203 -13.39 -50.84 -39.64
C ALA A 203 -12.40 -51.91 -40.15
N GLN A 204 -11.09 -51.72 -39.95
CA GLN A 204 -10.09 -52.75 -40.24
C GLN A 204 -10.26 -53.97 -39.32
N ILE A 205 -10.52 -53.75 -38.03
CA ILE A 205 -10.77 -54.82 -37.06
C ILE A 205 -12.02 -55.61 -37.47
N ASP A 206 -13.11 -54.94 -37.86
CA ASP A 206 -14.33 -55.60 -38.32
C ASP A 206 -14.06 -56.50 -39.54
N GLY A 207 -13.22 -56.04 -40.47
CA GLY A 207 -12.78 -56.85 -41.62
C GLY A 207 -11.96 -58.08 -41.22
N LEU A 208 -11.05 -57.93 -40.24
CA LEU A 208 -10.27 -59.04 -39.68
C LEU A 208 -11.17 -60.05 -38.95
N ASP A 209 -12.21 -59.59 -38.26
CA ASP A 209 -13.18 -60.46 -37.58
C ASP A 209 -14.00 -61.29 -38.56
N ALA A 210 -14.42 -60.71 -39.69
CA ALA A 210 -15.07 -61.45 -40.75
C ALA A 210 -14.14 -62.54 -41.34
N GLN A 211 -12.86 -62.21 -41.57
CA GLN A 211 -11.86 -63.18 -42.06
C GLN A 211 -11.61 -64.30 -41.05
N LEU A 212 -11.47 -63.97 -39.76
CA LEU A 212 -11.30 -64.95 -38.70
C LEU A 212 -12.49 -65.90 -38.60
N THR A 213 -13.72 -65.37 -38.72
CA THR A 213 -14.95 -66.17 -38.73
C THR A 213 -14.98 -67.13 -39.92
N ALA A 214 -14.58 -66.67 -41.11
CA ALA A 214 -14.50 -67.52 -42.29
C ALA A 214 -13.46 -68.64 -42.14
N LEU A 215 -12.26 -68.32 -41.63
CA LEU A 215 -11.20 -69.30 -41.36
C LEU A 215 -11.64 -70.34 -40.33
N ASN A 216 -12.28 -69.91 -39.24
CA ASN A 216 -12.80 -70.82 -38.22
C ASN A 216 -13.88 -71.76 -38.78
N THR A 217 -14.75 -71.25 -39.65
CA THR A 217 -15.76 -72.08 -40.34
C THR A 217 -15.10 -73.12 -41.25
N GLN A 218 -14.09 -72.73 -42.03
CA GLN A 218 -13.33 -73.66 -42.87
C GLN A 218 -12.60 -74.72 -42.03
N ALA A 219 -11.97 -74.31 -40.92
CA ALA A 219 -11.28 -75.22 -40.03
C ALA A 219 -12.24 -76.24 -39.38
N ALA A 220 -13.47 -75.81 -39.05
CA ALA A 220 -14.52 -76.70 -38.55
C ALA A 220 -14.92 -77.76 -39.60
N LEU A 221 -15.19 -77.34 -40.84
CA LEU A 221 -15.54 -78.25 -41.93
C LEU A 221 -14.42 -79.27 -42.23
N VAL A 222 -13.16 -78.80 -42.26
CA VAL A 222 -11.99 -79.68 -42.45
C VAL A 222 -11.83 -80.65 -41.27
N THR A 223 -12.15 -80.21 -40.05
CA THR A 223 -12.12 -81.08 -38.86
C THR A 223 -13.17 -82.18 -38.97
N GLU A 224 -14.40 -81.85 -39.34
CA GLU A 224 -15.46 -82.85 -39.56
C GLU A 224 -15.06 -83.88 -40.64
N GLU A 225 -14.50 -83.42 -41.77
CA GLU A 225 -14.03 -84.33 -42.82
C GLU A 225 -12.87 -85.21 -42.34
N LEU A 226 -11.92 -84.63 -41.59
CA LEU A 226 -10.79 -85.35 -41.02
C LEU A 226 -11.25 -86.46 -40.08
N ASP A 227 -12.21 -86.19 -39.19
CA ASP A 227 -12.71 -87.17 -38.21
C ASP A 227 -13.43 -88.33 -38.91
N ALA A 228 -14.20 -88.05 -39.96
CA ALA A 228 -14.81 -89.08 -40.80
C ALA A 228 -13.74 -89.94 -41.51
N GLN A 229 -12.69 -89.32 -42.05
CA GLN A 229 -11.59 -90.04 -42.72
C GLN A 229 -10.75 -90.87 -41.75
N ILE A 230 -10.52 -90.40 -40.52
CA ILE A 230 -9.86 -91.18 -39.46
C ILE A 230 -10.68 -92.45 -39.18
N THR A 231 -11.99 -92.31 -38.98
CA THR A 231 -12.90 -93.45 -38.73
C THR A 231 -12.88 -94.47 -39.87
N LEU A 232 -12.83 -94.02 -41.13
CA LEU A 232 -12.73 -94.90 -42.29
C LEU A 232 -11.35 -95.56 -42.39
N GLN A 233 -10.28 -94.85 -42.06
CA GLN A 233 -8.91 -95.35 -42.09
C GLN A 233 -8.69 -96.44 -41.04
N GLU A 234 -9.25 -96.30 -39.84
CA GLU A 234 -9.22 -97.33 -38.79
C GLU A 234 -9.90 -98.64 -39.23
N LYS A 235 -10.91 -98.54 -40.09
CA LYS A 235 -11.60 -99.68 -40.72
C LYS A 235 -10.87 -100.21 -41.97
N GLY A 236 -9.73 -99.64 -42.35
CA GLY A 236 -8.97 -99.99 -43.55
C GLY A 236 -9.59 -99.50 -44.87
N LEU A 237 -10.59 -98.61 -44.81
CA LEU A 237 -11.38 -98.13 -45.96
C LEU A 237 -10.89 -96.79 -46.52
N ALA A 238 -9.89 -96.16 -45.89
CA ALA A 238 -9.29 -94.91 -46.36
C ALA A 238 -7.75 -94.93 -46.28
N GLN A 239 -7.11 -94.12 -47.12
CA GLN A 239 -5.64 -94.04 -47.20
C GLN A 239 -5.08 -93.06 -46.17
N LEU A 240 -3.99 -93.45 -45.48
CA LEU A 240 -3.29 -92.60 -44.51
C LEU A 240 -2.82 -91.26 -45.11
N ALA A 241 -2.46 -91.24 -46.40
CA ALA A 241 -2.08 -90.01 -47.10
C ALA A 241 -3.19 -88.95 -47.10
N ARG A 242 -4.47 -89.36 -47.19
CA ARG A 242 -5.62 -88.43 -47.17
C ARG A 242 -5.80 -87.82 -45.78
N VAL A 243 -5.75 -88.62 -44.73
CA VAL A 243 -5.82 -88.16 -43.33
C VAL A 243 -4.71 -87.16 -43.04
N ASN A 244 -3.46 -87.48 -43.41
CA ASN A 244 -2.32 -86.58 -43.21
C ASN A 244 -2.43 -85.27 -44.00
N SER A 245 -3.05 -85.30 -45.19
CA SER A 245 -3.34 -84.10 -45.96
C SER A 245 -4.31 -83.17 -45.22
N LEU A 246 -5.42 -83.71 -44.73
CA LEU A 246 -6.44 -82.94 -43.98
C LEU A 246 -5.87 -82.40 -42.67
N ARG A 247 -5.03 -83.17 -41.96
CA ARG A 247 -4.31 -82.69 -40.76
C ARG A 247 -3.42 -81.47 -41.06
N ARG A 248 -2.66 -81.50 -42.16
CA ARG A 248 -1.83 -80.36 -42.56
C ARG A 248 -2.67 -79.15 -42.95
N GLU A 249 -3.81 -79.37 -43.60
CA GLU A 249 -4.71 -78.28 -43.99
C GLU A 249 -5.36 -77.63 -42.77
N LYS A 250 -5.85 -78.43 -41.81
CA LYS A 250 -6.34 -77.92 -40.52
C LYS A 250 -5.28 -77.08 -39.80
N ALA A 251 -4.06 -77.62 -39.66
CA ALA A 251 -2.97 -76.90 -39.01
C ALA A 251 -2.60 -75.59 -39.73
N ARG A 252 -2.69 -75.56 -41.07
CA ARG A 252 -2.49 -74.34 -41.86
C ARG A 252 -3.57 -73.30 -41.58
N LEU A 253 -4.85 -73.70 -41.59
CA LEU A 253 -5.98 -72.81 -41.30
C LEU A 253 -5.91 -72.24 -39.88
N GLU A 254 -5.58 -73.07 -38.89
CA GLU A 254 -5.36 -72.63 -37.51
C GLU A 254 -4.19 -71.65 -37.40
N GLY A 255 -3.09 -71.89 -38.13
CA GLY A 255 -1.95 -70.97 -38.22
C GLY A 255 -2.34 -69.61 -38.80
N SER A 256 -3.08 -69.60 -39.91
CA SER A 256 -3.61 -68.36 -40.50
C SER A 256 -4.60 -67.64 -39.59
N ALA A 257 -5.45 -68.36 -38.86
CA ALA A 257 -6.34 -67.76 -37.86
C ALA A 257 -5.54 -67.08 -36.74
N GLY A 258 -4.46 -67.71 -36.28
CA GLY A 258 -3.53 -67.11 -35.30
C GLY A 258 -2.88 -65.82 -35.80
N GLU A 259 -2.50 -65.75 -37.08
CA GLU A 259 -1.94 -64.53 -37.71
C GLU A 259 -2.97 -63.39 -37.75
N ILE A 260 -4.24 -63.69 -38.06
CA ILE A 260 -5.33 -62.72 -38.04
C ILE A 260 -5.60 -62.21 -36.61
N VAL A 261 -5.59 -63.11 -35.62
CA VAL A 261 -5.74 -62.73 -34.20
C VAL A 261 -4.62 -61.79 -33.75
N ALA A 262 -3.37 -62.08 -34.12
CA ALA A 262 -2.23 -61.20 -33.82
C ALA A 262 -2.39 -59.83 -34.50
N SER A 263 -2.81 -59.80 -35.76
CA SER A 263 -3.06 -58.57 -36.52
C SER A 263 -4.20 -57.74 -35.92
N LYS A 264 -5.26 -58.38 -35.44
CA LYS A 264 -6.37 -57.73 -34.72
C LYS A 264 -5.88 -57.11 -33.41
N ALA A 265 -5.08 -57.84 -32.63
CA ALA A 265 -4.50 -57.32 -31.39
C ALA A 265 -3.60 -56.10 -31.64
N GLN A 266 -2.80 -56.12 -32.71
CA GLN A 266 -2.00 -54.96 -33.11
C GLN A 266 -2.88 -53.76 -33.50
N ALA A 267 -3.97 -53.98 -34.24
CA ALA A 267 -4.89 -52.92 -34.60
C ALA A 267 -5.58 -52.31 -33.37
N ALA A 268 -5.98 -53.13 -32.39
CA ALA A 268 -6.53 -52.66 -31.12
C ALA A 268 -5.50 -51.83 -30.34
N GLY A 269 -4.22 -52.22 -30.33
CA GLY A 269 -3.14 -51.42 -29.75
C GLY A 269 -3.03 -50.02 -30.38
N ARG A 270 -3.13 -49.93 -31.72
CA ARG A 270 -3.13 -48.64 -32.43
C ARG A 270 -4.31 -47.75 -32.05
N ILE A 271 -5.49 -48.31 -31.77
CA ILE A 271 -6.63 -47.53 -31.27
C ILE A 271 -6.28 -46.88 -29.93
N THR A 272 -5.73 -47.65 -29.00
CA THR A 272 -5.29 -47.14 -27.69
C THR A 272 -4.24 -46.03 -27.84
N GLU A 273 -3.27 -46.19 -28.74
CA GLU A 273 -2.27 -45.15 -29.03
C GLU A 273 -2.91 -43.85 -29.55
N ILE A 274 -3.88 -43.96 -30.46
CA ILE A 274 -4.62 -42.80 -30.99
C ILE A 274 -5.43 -42.10 -29.87
N GLU A 275 -6.04 -42.86 -28.98
CA GLU A 275 -6.79 -42.30 -27.84
C GLU A 275 -5.88 -41.55 -26.87
N ILE A 276 -4.72 -42.12 -26.53
CA ILE A 276 -3.70 -41.47 -25.71
C ILE A 276 -3.20 -40.20 -26.39
N GLU A 277 -2.99 -40.22 -27.71
CA GLU A 277 -2.57 -39.06 -28.48
C GLU A 277 -3.60 -37.92 -28.42
N ILE A 278 -4.91 -38.22 -28.50
CA ILE A 278 -5.98 -37.23 -28.33
C ILE A 278 -5.89 -36.59 -26.94
N ILE A 279 -5.73 -37.38 -25.88
CA ILE A 279 -5.59 -36.88 -24.51
C ILE A 279 -4.34 -35.99 -24.40
N ARG A 280 -3.23 -36.42 -25.00
CA ARG A 280 -1.95 -35.71 -24.96
C ARG A 280 -2.05 -34.33 -25.61
N ILE A 281 -2.62 -34.21 -26.80
CA ILE A 281 -2.71 -32.90 -27.48
C ILE A 281 -3.63 -31.92 -26.74
N GLN A 282 -4.69 -32.42 -26.10
CA GLN A 282 -5.59 -31.60 -25.29
C GLN A 282 -4.90 -31.16 -23.99
N ALA A 283 -4.22 -32.08 -23.31
CA ALA A 283 -3.46 -31.78 -22.10
C ALA A 283 -2.34 -30.77 -22.37
N GLN A 284 -1.60 -30.94 -23.46
CA GLN A 284 -0.54 -30.02 -23.86
C GLN A 284 -1.08 -28.59 -24.08
N SER A 285 -2.19 -28.43 -24.81
CA SER A 285 -2.82 -27.11 -24.99
C SER A 285 -3.24 -26.46 -23.67
N ARG A 286 -3.66 -27.26 -22.69
CA ARG A 286 -4.04 -26.78 -21.36
C ARG A 286 -2.82 -26.38 -20.53
N GLU A 287 -1.77 -27.20 -20.57
CA GLU A 287 -0.52 -26.98 -19.85
C GLU A 287 0.19 -25.71 -20.36
N GLU A 288 0.26 -25.52 -21.68
CA GLU A 288 0.78 -24.29 -22.29
C GLU A 288 0.01 -23.06 -21.81
N ALA A 289 -1.33 -23.12 -21.75
CA ALA A 289 -2.15 -22.02 -21.26
C ALA A 289 -1.90 -21.70 -19.78
N ILE A 290 -1.73 -22.73 -18.93
CA ILE A 290 -1.41 -22.55 -17.51
C ILE A 290 -0.03 -21.94 -17.33
N ALA A 291 0.97 -22.44 -18.07
CA ALA A 291 2.33 -21.91 -18.02
C ALA A 291 2.39 -20.44 -18.45
N GLU A 292 1.70 -20.07 -19.54
CA GLU A 292 1.59 -18.67 -19.98
C GLU A 292 0.87 -17.80 -18.94
N LEU A 293 -0.21 -18.28 -18.31
CA LEU A 293 -0.92 -17.57 -17.23
C LEU A 293 0.01 -17.28 -16.05
N SER A 294 0.68 -18.30 -15.52
CA SER A 294 1.56 -18.12 -14.37
C SER A 294 2.75 -17.22 -14.67
N ALA A 295 3.24 -17.20 -15.92
CA ALA A 295 4.34 -16.32 -16.32
C ALA A 295 3.95 -14.83 -16.33
N GLN A 296 2.67 -14.50 -16.57
CA GLN A 296 2.22 -13.10 -16.66
C GLN A 296 1.64 -12.52 -15.36
N GLU A 297 1.33 -13.35 -14.35
CA GLU A 297 0.73 -12.90 -13.08
C GLU A 297 1.54 -11.78 -12.39
N GLY A 298 2.86 -11.90 -12.36
CA GLY A 298 3.73 -10.88 -11.76
C GLY A 298 3.69 -9.55 -12.51
N GLY A 299 3.68 -9.60 -13.84
CA GLY A 299 3.64 -8.41 -14.69
C GLY A 299 2.31 -7.66 -14.60
N GLU A 300 1.20 -8.39 -14.47
CA GLU A 300 -0.12 -7.79 -14.29
C GLU A 300 -0.21 -7.01 -12.96
N LEU A 301 0.28 -7.62 -11.87
CA LEU A 301 0.31 -6.98 -10.56
C LEU A 301 1.20 -5.73 -10.56
N GLU A 302 2.40 -5.83 -11.16
CA GLU A 302 3.32 -4.69 -11.28
C GLU A 302 2.68 -3.51 -12.02
N LEU A 303 2.07 -3.75 -13.19
CA LEU A 303 1.45 -2.70 -13.98
C LEU A 303 0.21 -2.11 -13.31
N THR A 304 -0.55 -2.93 -12.58
CA THR A 304 -1.70 -2.47 -11.79
C THR A 304 -1.26 -1.50 -10.69
N GLU A 305 -0.22 -1.85 -9.93
CA GLU A 305 0.32 -0.98 -8.88
C GLU A 305 0.98 0.27 -9.47
N ARG A 306 1.69 0.15 -10.59
CA ARG A 306 2.29 1.30 -11.28
C ARG A 306 1.22 2.27 -11.78
N ARG A 307 0.13 1.76 -12.37
CA ARG A 307 -1.02 2.58 -12.79
C ARG A 307 -1.62 3.31 -11.59
N ARG A 308 -1.80 2.62 -10.46
CA ARG A 308 -2.31 3.21 -9.23
C ARG A 308 -1.43 4.36 -8.75
N ALA A 309 -0.11 4.17 -8.74
CA ALA A 309 0.84 5.22 -8.37
C ALA A 309 0.76 6.44 -9.31
N ILE A 310 0.63 6.23 -10.62
CA ILE A 310 0.48 7.32 -11.60
C ILE A 310 -0.84 8.07 -11.39
N LEU A 311 -1.94 7.36 -11.15
CA LEU A 311 -3.24 7.98 -10.85
C LEU A 311 -3.19 8.83 -9.58
N GLU A 312 -2.49 8.35 -8.55
CA GLU A 312 -2.25 9.12 -7.32
C GLU A 312 -1.42 10.37 -7.58
N GLN A 313 -0.37 10.28 -8.41
CA GLN A 313 0.42 11.45 -8.83
C GLN A 313 -0.40 12.45 -9.64
N LEU A 314 -1.28 11.98 -10.54
CA LEU A 314 -2.19 12.83 -11.31
C LEU A 314 -3.15 13.60 -10.41
N ASP A 315 -3.71 12.96 -9.39
CA ASP A 315 -4.61 13.62 -8.42
C ASP A 315 -3.88 14.73 -7.62
N ARG A 316 -2.58 14.54 -7.35
CA ARG A 316 -1.74 15.54 -6.65
C ARG A 316 -1.29 16.72 -7.49
N LEU A 317 -1.47 16.70 -8.83
CA LEU A 317 -1.10 17.83 -9.69
C LEU A 317 -1.89 19.11 -9.37
N ASP A 318 -3.09 18.98 -8.81
CA ASP A 318 -3.86 20.08 -8.26
C ASP A 318 -3.38 20.38 -6.83
N ILE A 319 -2.55 21.41 -6.68
CA ILE A 319 -2.05 21.84 -5.37
C ILE A 319 -3.15 22.64 -4.66
N ARG A 320 -3.65 22.10 -3.54
CA ARG A 320 -4.79 22.65 -2.79
C ARG A 320 -4.36 23.31 -1.48
N ALA A 321 -5.17 24.27 -1.02
CA ALA A 321 -5.00 24.91 0.27
C ALA A 321 -5.28 23.93 1.43
N PRO A 322 -4.32 23.68 2.36
CA PRO A 322 -4.58 22.84 3.54
C PRO A 322 -5.56 23.48 4.54
N VAL A 323 -5.56 24.81 4.62
CA VAL A 323 -6.42 25.60 5.53
C VAL A 323 -6.97 26.83 4.81
N ALA A 324 -8.05 27.39 5.34
CA ALA A 324 -8.54 28.70 4.89
C ALA A 324 -7.66 29.83 5.44
N GLY A 325 -7.46 30.89 4.66
CA GLY A 325 -6.61 32.01 5.04
C GLY A 325 -6.22 32.90 3.87
N ALA A 326 -5.31 33.84 4.10
CA ALA A 326 -4.74 34.67 3.04
C ALA A 326 -3.45 34.08 2.49
N VAL A 327 -3.27 34.13 1.17
CA VAL A 327 -2.05 33.74 0.47
C VAL A 327 -0.96 34.76 0.71
N HIS A 328 0.22 34.29 1.10
CA HIS A 328 1.39 35.12 1.36
C HIS A 328 2.69 34.52 0.80
N ALA A 329 3.60 35.39 0.37
CA ALA A 329 4.92 35.06 -0.17
C ALA A 329 4.87 34.00 -1.28
N LEU A 330 4.02 34.22 -2.30
CA LEU A 330 4.01 33.43 -3.52
C LEU A 330 5.39 33.51 -4.21
N GLN A 331 6.02 32.35 -4.43
CA GLN A 331 7.37 32.26 -5.02
C GLN A 331 7.37 31.86 -6.49
N VAL A 332 6.20 31.46 -7.00
CA VAL A 332 6.04 30.92 -8.35
C VAL A 332 5.38 31.97 -9.22
N TYR A 333 6.03 32.34 -10.33
CA TYR A 333 5.58 33.39 -11.22
C TYR A 333 5.61 32.92 -12.66
N GLY A 334 4.52 33.19 -13.38
CA GLY A 334 4.39 32.88 -14.80
C GLY A 334 4.00 31.43 -15.08
N GLU A 335 3.29 31.24 -16.19
CA GLU A 335 2.98 29.91 -16.71
C GLU A 335 4.28 29.20 -17.15
N ARG A 336 4.30 27.86 -17.07
CA ARG A 336 5.43 26.99 -17.43
C ARG A 336 6.68 27.14 -16.55
N SER A 337 6.59 27.78 -15.39
CA SER A 337 7.66 27.77 -14.40
C SER A 337 7.88 26.35 -13.85
N VAL A 338 9.14 25.97 -13.61
CA VAL A 338 9.49 24.67 -13.04
C VAL A 338 9.63 24.79 -11.52
N ILE A 339 8.96 23.90 -10.79
CA ILE A 339 9.04 23.82 -9.33
C ILE A 339 9.82 22.56 -8.91
N GLN A 340 10.65 22.70 -7.86
CA GLN A 340 11.41 21.58 -7.32
C GLN A 340 10.59 20.78 -6.29
N PRO A 341 10.90 19.48 -6.10
CA PRO A 341 10.35 18.67 -5.01
C PRO A 341 10.49 19.36 -3.65
N ALA A 342 9.40 19.35 -2.86
CA ALA A 342 9.32 19.92 -1.52
C ALA A 342 9.70 21.42 -1.40
N GLN A 343 9.74 22.15 -2.52
CA GLN A 343 9.93 23.60 -2.51
C GLN A 343 8.66 24.29 -1.98
N PRO A 344 8.76 25.19 -0.99
CA PRO A 344 7.65 26.04 -0.57
C PRO A 344 7.22 26.95 -1.71
N LEU A 345 5.97 26.86 -2.15
CA LEU A 345 5.44 27.64 -3.28
C LEU A 345 4.78 28.93 -2.80
N LEU A 346 4.07 28.86 -1.68
CA LEU A 346 3.43 29.97 -0.98
C LEU A 346 3.16 29.58 0.47
N PHE A 347 2.75 30.55 1.28
CA PHE A 347 2.29 30.35 2.63
C PHE A 347 0.83 30.76 2.77
N ILE A 348 0.05 30.02 3.56
CA ILE A 348 -1.29 30.43 3.95
C ILE A 348 -1.25 30.91 5.39
N VAL A 349 -1.74 32.12 5.61
CA VAL A 349 -1.89 32.72 6.95
C VAL A 349 -3.38 32.64 7.34
N PRO A 350 -3.75 31.77 8.29
CA PRO A 350 -5.13 31.69 8.76
C PRO A 350 -5.55 33.00 9.42
N GLN A 351 -6.74 33.50 9.07
CA GLN A 351 -7.26 34.77 9.62
C GLN A 351 -8.05 34.58 10.94
N ASP A 352 -8.47 33.35 11.24
CA ASP A 352 -9.37 33.05 12.37
C ASP A 352 -8.63 32.55 13.63
N LYS A 353 -7.34 32.89 13.80
CA LYS A 353 -6.58 32.48 14.99
C LYS A 353 -6.66 33.51 16.12
N PRO A 354 -6.75 33.08 17.39
CA PRO A 354 -6.75 33.98 18.53
C PRO A 354 -5.42 34.76 18.58
N LEU A 355 -5.52 36.06 18.84
CA LEU A 355 -4.35 36.90 19.08
C LEU A 355 -3.71 36.47 20.42
N VAL A 356 -2.42 36.15 20.39
CA VAL A 356 -1.66 35.81 21.59
C VAL A 356 -0.84 37.04 21.97
N ILE A 357 -0.83 37.38 23.25
CA ILE A 357 0.01 38.49 23.74
C ILE A 357 1.34 37.88 24.17
N GLY A 358 2.39 38.15 23.39
CA GLY A 358 3.76 37.83 23.78
C GLY A 358 4.25 38.90 24.75
N VAL A 359 4.56 38.51 25.98
CA VAL A 359 5.06 39.42 27.01
C VAL A 359 6.48 39.01 27.39
N GLN A 360 7.42 39.94 27.28
CA GLN A 360 8.80 39.69 27.68
C GLN A 360 8.99 40.07 29.15
N VAL A 361 9.00 39.07 30.03
CA VAL A 361 9.21 39.26 31.46
C VAL A 361 10.70 39.18 31.78
N GLU A 362 11.22 40.18 32.49
CA GLU A 362 12.61 40.13 32.98
C GLU A 362 12.80 38.94 33.92
N THR A 363 13.96 38.29 33.85
CA THR A 363 14.25 37.07 34.62
C THR A 363 14.12 37.24 36.14
N ILE A 364 14.28 38.47 36.65
CA ILE A 364 14.10 38.82 38.06
C ILE A 364 12.65 38.75 38.56
N HIS A 365 11.69 38.63 37.64
CA HIS A 365 10.25 38.66 37.91
C HIS A 365 9.57 37.32 37.62
N VAL A 366 10.34 36.28 37.26
CA VAL A 366 9.81 34.96 36.88
C VAL A 366 9.09 34.24 38.04
N ASP A 367 9.51 34.49 39.27
CA ASP A 367 8.93 33.94 40.51
C ASP A 367 7.58 34.58 40.88
N GLN A 368 7.26 35.70 40.26
CA GLN A 368 6.01 36.46 40.45
C GLN A 368 5.00 36.21 39.33
N VAL A 369 5.32 35.37 38.34
CA VAL A 369 4.42 34.99 37.25
C VAL A 369 4.03 33.53 37.39
N HIS A 370 2.73 33.25 37.37
CA HIS A 370 2.20 31.89 37.43
C HIS A 370 1.10 31.71 36.38
N VAL A 371 0.99 30.51 35.81
CA VAL A 371 -0.12 30.16 34.92
C VAL A 371 -1.41 30.15 35.75
N GLY A 372 -2.34 31.03 35.42
CA GLY A 372 -3.58 31.25 36.17
C GLY A 372 -4.63 31.93 35.33
#